data_AF-A0A2A5XEY9-F1
#
_entry.id   AF-A0A2A5XEY9-F1
#
_cell.length_a   1.000
_cell.length_b   1.000
_cell.length_c   1.000
_cell.angle_alpha   90.00
_cell.angle_beta   90.00
_cell.angle_gamma   90.00
#
_symmetry.space_group_name_H-M   'P 1'
#
loop_
_entity.id
_entity.type
_entity.pdbx_description
1 polymer ?
#
loop_
_entity_poly.entity_id
_entity_poly.type
_entity_poly.pdbx_seq_one_letter_code
_entity_poly.pdbx_strand_id
1 'polypeptide(L)'
;MFLACGSNSESSHSEPENSNPSLSSNRTSLSFEDTMVSLTSESKLITLTSSNLNSDVLIDVANDFEVSSDNTNFFSSLAISPSANMSLYVRFSPTDTGNSFGNLIISSAEIDNDMSVSLYGNGLLMVHNYQAFNDQALGFGGGFSQSASGIFNLHQDVSNIERVKMFLQIDCPNGNSGCDDWDRFANVKVKDNSSGNWFEIGRY
;
A
#
# COMPACT_ATOMS: atom_id res chain seq x y z
N MET A 1 25.29 80.29 10.63
CA MET A 1 24.00 80.92 10.32
C MET A 1 23.87 81.02 8.81
N PHE A 2 23.17 80.07 8.20
CA PHE A 2 22.36 80.20 6.97
C PHE A 2 21.47 78.94 6.94
N LEU A 3 20.15 79.16 6.92
CA LEU A 3 19.10 78.15 6.79
C LEU A 3 19.01 77.64 5.34
N ALA A 4 18.65 76.36 5.17
CA ALA A 4 17.72 75.94 4.12
C ALA A 4 17.03 74.62 4.50
N CYS A 5 15.69 74.63 4.40
CA CYS A 5 14.80 73.47 4.45
C CYS A 5 14.87 72.70 3.12
N GLY A 6 14.72 71.39 3.15
CA GLY A 6 14.63 70.55 1.96
C GLY A 6 14.08 69.18 2.29
N SER A 7 12.76 69.08 2.35
CA SER A 7 11.99 67.84 2.41
C SER A 7 12.23 67.01 1.16
N ASN A 8 12.93 65.88 1.28
CA ASN A 8 12.85 64.81 0.30
C ASN A 8 11.97 63.71 0.89
N SER A 9 10.72 63.66 0.43
CA SER A 9 9.94 62.43 0.44
C SER A 9 10.67 61.45 -0.46
N GLU A 10 11.46 60.56 0.13
CA GLU A 10 11.90 59.35 -0.55
C GLU A 10 10.64 58.58 -0.95
N SER A 11 10.28 58.73 -2.23
CA SER A 11 9.44 57.78 -2.92
C SER A 11 10.11 56.43 -2.78
N SER A 12 9.59 55.61 -1.87
CA SER A 12 9.83 54.18 -1.88
C SER A 12 9.27 53.67 -3.21
N HIS A 13 10.12 53.62 -4.23
CA HIS A 13 9.95 52.71 -5.34
C HIS A 13 9.97 51.31 -4.71
N SER A 14 8.80 50.80 -4.34
CA SER A 14 8.61 49.38 -4.18
C SER A 14 8.99 48.77 -5.53
N GLU A 15 10.09 48.03 -5.57
CA GLU A 15 10.35 47.11 -6.67
C GLU A 15 9.05 46.35 -6.96
N PRO A 16 8.64 46.20 -8.23
CA PRO A 16 7.43 45.46 -8.52
C PRO A 16 7.60 44.07 -7.92
N GLU A 17 6.65 43.67 -7.06
CA GLU A 17 6.62 42.30 -6.56
C GLU A 17 6.70 41.37 -7.77
N ASN A 18 7.64 40.43 -7.72
CA ASN A 18 7.84 39.45 -8.77
C ASN A 18 6.55 38.65 -8.96
N SER A 19 5.73 39.09 -9.90
CA SER A 19 4.40 38.55 -10.20
C SER A 19 4.47 37.33 -11.11
N ASN A 20 5.64 36.71 -11.26
CA ASN A 20 5.78 35.53 -12.09
C ASN A 20 5.08 34.34 -11.39
N PRO A 21 4.22 33.60 -12.12
CA PRO A 21 3.65 32.36 -11.60
C PRO A 21 4.76 31.41 -11.17
N SER A 22 4.55 30.74 -10.03
CA SER A 22 5.47 29.73 -9.53
C SER A 22 4.71 28.56 -8.92
N LEU A 23 5.30 27.38 -9.05
CA LEU A 23 4.82 26.13 -8.48
C LEU A 23 6.03 25.35 -7.96
N SER A 24 5.89 24.79 -6.77
CA SER A 24 6.95 24.00 -6.13
C SER A 24 6.37 22.83 -5.35
N SER A 25 7.16 21.78 -5.20
CA SER A 25 6.86 20.59 -4.41
C SER A 25 7.85 20.47 -3.25
N ASN A 26 7.39 20.03 -2.08
CA ASN A 26 8.26 19.72 -0.96
C ASN A 26 9.01 18.38 -1.09
N ARG A 27 8.74 17.60 -2.14
CA ARG A 27 9.34 16.29 -2.40
C ARG A 27 9.82 16.19 -3.85
N THR A 28 10.98 15.57 -4.04
CA THR A 28 11.53 15.18 -5.35
C THR A 28 11.51 13.66 -5.57
N SER A 29 11.29 12.89 -4.50
CA SER A 29 11.15 11.43 -4.58
C SER A 29 10.28 10.87 -3.45
N LEU A 30 9.58 9.77 -3.71
CA LEU A 30 8.87 8.96 -2.73
C LEU A 30 9.23 7.48 -2.89
N SER A 31 9.50 6.81 -1.77
CA SER A 31 9.59 5.35 -1.67
C SER A 31 8.40 4.86 -0.85
N PHE A 32 7.73 3.81 -1.28
CA PHE A 32 6.61 3.20 -0.57
C PHE A 32 7.05 1.94 0.20
N GLU A 33 6.18 1.49 1.10
CA GLU A 33 6.33 0.22 1.81
C GLU A 33 6.15 -0.94 0.81
N ASP A 34 6.72 -2.09 1.13
CA ASP A 34 6.41 -3.34 0.42
C ASP A 34 4.90 -3.61 0.47
N THR A 35 4.29 -3.84 -0.69
CA THR A 35 2.83 -3.98 -0.81
C THR A 35 2.51 -5.22 -1.62
N MET A 36 1.62 -6.07 -1.13
CA MET A 36 1.18 -7.24 -1.90
C MET A 36 0.42 -6.81 -3.16
N VAL A 37 0.60 -7.54 -4.25
CA VAL A 37 -0.14 -7.30 -5.51
C VAL A 37 -1.64 -7.25 -5.25
N SER A 38 -2.34 -6.37 -5.99
CA SER A 38 -3.78 -6.10 -5.85
C SER A 38 -4.23 -5.45 -4.52
N LEU A 39 -3.30 -5.11 -3.63
CA LEU A 39 -3.54 -4.22 -2.49
C LEU A 39 -2.89 -2.86 -2.72
N THR A 40 -3.20 -1.89 -1.86
CA THR A 40 -2.65 -0.54 -1.91
C THR A 40 -1.81 -0.24 -0.68
N SER A 41 -0.73 0.52 -0.84
CA SER A 41 0.07 1.03 0.26
C SER A 41 -0.66 2.13 1.04
N GLU A 42 -0.16 2.45 2.23
CA GLU A 42 -0.43 3.74 2.85
C GLU A 42 -0.03 4.88 1.91
N SER A 43 -0.84 5.94 1.89
CA SER A 43 -0.57 7.11 1.05
C SER A 43 0.48 8.03 1.70
N LYS A 44 1.23 8.74 0.85
CA LYS A 44 2.21 9.74 1.25
C LYS A 44 1.77 11.11 0.77
N LEU A 45 1.86 12.09 1.66
CA LEU A 45 1.50 13.47 1.38
C LEU A 45 2.67 14.23 0.74
N ILE A 46 2.40 14.87 -0.38
CA ILE A 46 3.17 15.94 -1.01
C ILE A 46 2.43 17.26 -0.77
N THR A 47 3.16 18.29 -0.37
CA THR A 47 2.65 19.66 -0.29
C THR A 47 3.14 20.42 -1.50
N LEU A 48 2.21 20.92 -2.29
CA LEU A 48 2.49 21.80 -3.42
C LEU A 48 2.23 23.24 -3.00
N THR A 49 3.16 24.13 -3.30
CA THR A 49 3.05 25.56 -3.02
C THR A 49 3.03 26.31 -4.34
N SER A 50 2.00 27.13 -4.55
CA SER A 50 1.88 27.99 -5.72
C SER A 50 1.78 29.46 -5.33
N SER A 51 2.27 30.34 -6.20
CA SER A 51 2.13 31.79 -6.07
C SER A 51 1.86 32.40 -7.44
N ASN A 52 0.92 33.36 -7.51
CA ASN A 52 0.51 34.04 -8.74
C ASN A 52 0.12 33.08 -9.89
N LEU A 53 -0.40 31.90 -9.56
CA LEU A 53 -0.82 30.88 -10.53
C LEU A 53 -2.34 30.87 -10.66
N ASN A 54 -2.86 30.99 -11.89
CA ASN A 54 -4.29 31.06 -12.17
C ASN A 54 -4.83 29.83 -12.92
N SER A 55 -3.98 29.16 -13.69
CA SER A 55 -4.28 27.91 -14.38
C SER A 55 -4.27 26.72 -13.43
N ASP A 56 -5.06 25.70 -13.75
CA ASP A 56 -5.08 24.45 -12.98
C ASP A 56 -3.69 23.79 -12.95
N VAL A 57 -3.43 23.08 -11.86
CA VAL A 57 -2.27 22.20 -11.71
C VAL A 57 -2.69 20.81 -12.17
N LEU A 58 -2.07 20.34 -13.24
CA LEU A 58 -2.28 19.02 -13.81
C LEU A 58 -1.28 18.05 -13.19
N ILE A 59 -1.80 16.91 -12.74
CA ILE A 59 -1.03 15.89 -12.04
C ILE A 59 -1.25 14.57 -12.77
N ASP A 60 -0.19 13.97 -13.26
CA ASP A 60 -0.23 12.69 -13.97
C ASP A 60 0.74 11.71 -13.33
N VAL A 61 0.29 10.47 -13.18
CA VAL A 61 1.11 9.37 -12.70
C VAL A 61 0.90 8.13 -13.57
N ALA A 62 1.94 7.35 -13.74
CA ALA A 62 1.93 6.12 -14.53
C ALA A 62 2.12 4.87 -13.67
N ASN A 63 1.77 3.72 -14.24
CA ASN A 63 2.01 2.38 -13.70
C ASN A 63 1.24 2.12 -12.40
N ASP A 64 1.91 1.51 -11.44
CA ASP A 64 1.38 1.04 -10.15
C ASP A 64 1.21 2.18 -9.12
N PHE A 65 0.97 3.41 -9.54
CA PHE A 65 0.87 4.54 -8.63
C PHE A 65 -0.41 5.33 -8.90
N GLU A 66 -0.99 5.88 -7.84
CA GLU A 66 -2.23 6.62 -7.90
C GLU A 66 -2.15 7.89 -7.07
N VAL A 67 -2.90 8.92 -7.48
CA VAL A 67 -2.93 10.25 -6.87
C VAL A 67 -4.33 10.63 -6.38
N SER A 68 -4.40 11.46 -5.35
CA SER A 68 -5.63 11.95 -4.75
C SER A 68 -5.44 13.33 -4.12
N SER A 69 -6.46 14.20 -4.17
CA SER A 69 -6.50 15.46 -3.42
C SER A 69 -7.19 15.35 -2.06
N ASP A 70 -7.97 14.29 -1.83
CA ASP A 70 -8.81 14.12 -0.64
C ASP A 70 -8.41 12.91 0.23
N ASN A 71 -7.41 12.14 -0.22
CA ASN A 71 -6.93 10.90 0.40
C ASN A 71 -8.00 9.78 0.47
N THR A 72 -9.01 9.83 -0.37
CA THR A 72 -10.10 8.85 -0.42
C THR A 72 -10.34 8.32 -1.83
N ASN A 73 -10.40 9.21 -2.82
CA ASN A 73 -10.60 8.87 -4.23
C ASN A 73 -9.26 8.99 -4.97
N PHE A 74 -8.79 7.89 -5.53
CA PHE A 74 -7.49 7.78 -6.17
C PHE A 74 -7.61 7.54 -7.68
N PHE A 75 -6.75 8.18 -8.46
CA PHE A 75 -6.78 8.19 -9.92
C PHE A 75 -5.36 8.15 -10.50
N SER A 76 -5.23 7.87 -11.80
CA SER A 76 -3.96 8.00 -12.53
C SER A 76 -3.64 9.45 -12.91
N SER A 77 -4.63 10.34 -12.85
CA SER A 77 -4.48 11.75 -13.19
C SER A 77 -5.49 12.61 -12.44
N LEU A 78 -5.13 13.86 -12.13
CA LEU A 78 -5.99 14.81 -11.44
C LEU A 78 -5.69 16.24 -11.90
N ALA A 79 -6.71 17.10 -11.90
CA ALA A 79 -6.54 18.55 -11.99
C ALA A 79 -6.95 19.18 -10.65
N ILE A 80 -6.09 20.05 -10.11
CA ILE A 80 -6.35 20.78 -8.86
C ILE A 80 -6.30 22.27 -9.16
N SER A 81 -7.33 23.00 -8.73
CA SER A 81 -7.32 24.46 -8.84
C SER A 81 -6.25 25.07 -7.91
N PRO A 82 -5.48 26.07 -8.39
CA PRO A 82 -4.32 26.56 -7.67
C PRO A 82 -4.71 27.20 -6.33
N SER A 83 -3.92 26.89 -5.31
CA SER A 83 -3.99 27.54 -4.00
C SER A 83 -2.59 27.68 -3.41
N ALA A 84 -2.43 28.56 -2.41
CA ALA A 84 -1.14 28.79 -1.78
C ALA A 84 -0.51 27.49 -1.23
N ASN A 85 -1.34 26.56 -0.74
CA ASN A 85 -0.90 25.26 -0.24
C ASN A 85 -1.93 24.19 -0.64
N MET A 86 -1.51 23.28 -1.52
CA MET A 86 -2.31 22.15 -1.98
C MET A 86 -1.76 20.85 -1.41
N SER A 87 -2.67 19.98 -0.97
CA SER A 87 -2.34 18.63 -0.52
C SER A 87 -2.51 17.65 -1.66
N LEU A 88 -1.46 16.86 -1.93
CA LEU A 88 -1.48 15.78 -2.91
C LEU A 88 -1.06 14.47 -2.23
N TYR A 89 -1.95 13.50 -2.21
CA TYR A 89 -1.70 12.17 -1.68
C TYR A 89 -1.32 11.25 -2.83
N VAL A 90 -0.23 10.51 -2.67
CA VAL A 90 0.25 9.52 -3.64
C VAL A 90 0.31 8.17 -2.94
N ARG A 91 -0.14 7.10 -3.59
CA ARG A 91 0.00 5.73 -3.06
C ARG A 91 0.49 4.77 -4.13
N PHE A 92 1.00 3.63 -3.70
CA PHE A 92 1.43 2.51 -4.54
C PHE A 92 0.33 1.44 -4.59
N SER A 93 0.07 0.89 -5.78
CA SER A 93 -0.96 -0.10 -6.09
C SER A 93 -0.38 -1.12 -7.10
N PRO A 94 0.50 -2.04 -6.65
CA PRO A 94 1.21 -2.97 -7.52
C PRO A 94 0.26 -3.95 -8.22
N THR A 95 0.45 -4.09 -9.52
CA THR A 95 -0.17 -5.13 -10.35
C THR A 95 0.72 -6.37 -10.51
N ASP A 96 2.04 -6.17 -10.48
CA ASP A 96 3.06 -7.21 -10.61
C ASP A 96 3.99 -7.25 -9.38
N THR A 97 4.67 -8.39 -9.20
CA THR A 97 5.69 -8.53 -8.14
C THR A 97 7.04 -7.96 -8.58
N GLY A 98 7.81 -7.46 -7.60
CA GLY A 98 9.13 -6.89 -7.80
C GLY A 98 9.12 -5.36 -7.77
N ASN A 99 10.28 -4.78 -8.07
CA ASN A 99 10.47 -3.34 -8.01
C ASN A 99 9.71 -2.63 -9.13
N SER A 100 8.91 -1.63 -8.76
CA SER A 100 8.21 -0.74 -9.67
C SER A 100 8.75 0.68 -9.53
N PHE A 101 8.99 1.31 -10.66
CA PHE A 101 9.48 2.68 -10.77
C PHE A 101 8.47 3.50 -11.56
N GLY A 102 8.23 4.73 -11.12
CA GLY A 102 7.31 5.66 -11.76
C GLY A 102 7.76 7.09 -11.61
N ASN A 103 7.13 7.98 -12.36
CA ASN A 103 7.28 9.42 -12.19
C ASN A 103 5.89 10.03 -12.03
N LEU A 104 5.76 10.89 -11.03
CA LEU A 104 4.66 11.81 -10.89
C LEU A 104 5.04 13.11 -11.60
N ILE A 105 4.29 13.49 -12.62
CA ILE A 105 4.47 14.73 -13.36
C ILE A 105 3.45 15.74 -12.86
N ILE A 106 3.93 16.96 -12.59
CA ILE A 106 3.11 18.06 -12.11
C ILE A 106 3.39 19.26 -13.01
N SER A 107 2.36 19.73 -13.71
CA SER A 107 2.47 20.78 -14.71
C SER A 107 1.38 21.83 -14.55
N SER A 108 1.59 22.99 -15.18
CA SER A 108 0.56 24.01 -15.34
C SER A 108 0.87 24.84 -16.60
N ALA A 109 -0.15 25.40 -17.24
CA ALA A 109 0.02 26.17 -18.48
C ALA A 109 0.83 27.47 -18.30
N GLU A 110 0.99 27.92 -17.06
CA GLU A 110 1.67 29.17 -16.68
C GLU A 110 3.10 28.97 -16.16
N ILE A 111 3.59 27.73 -16.13
CA ILE A 111 4.98 27.41 -15.77
C ILE A 111 5.71 26.77 -16.95
N ASP A 112 6.98 27.14 -17.16
CA ASP A 112 7.74 26.68 -18.33
C ASP A 112 8.23 25.23 -18.22
N ASN A 113 8.41 24.71 -17.00
CA ASN A 113 8.98 23.39 -16.76
C ASN A 113 8.11 22.58 -15.81
N ASP A 114 7.71 21.39 -16.27
CA ASP A 114 7.02 20.41 -15.45
C ASP A 114 7.93 19.91 -14.32
N MET A 115 7.34 19.72 -13.15
CA MET A 115 8.03 19.08 -12.04
C MET A 115 7.86 17.57 -12.15
N SER A 116 8.93 16.84 -11.83
CA SER A 116 8.91 15.38 -11.75
C SER A 116 9.29 14.93 -10.35
N VAL A 117 8.50 14.04 -9.76
CA VAL A 117 8.79 13.37 -8.49
C VAL A 117 8.96 11.88 -8.77
N SER A 118 10.15 11.34 -8.50
CA SER A 118 10.44 9.91 -8.72
C SER A 118 9.73 9.05 -7.68
N LEU A 119 9.06 8.00 -8.13
CA LEU A 119 8.31 7.07 -7.30
C LEU A 119 8.96 5.69 -7.34
N TYR A 120 9.02 5.03 -6.18
CA TYR A 120 9.54 3.68 -6.05
C TYR A 120 8.66 2.87 -5.09
N GLY A 121 8.29 1.66 -5.51
CA GLY A 121 7.61 0.68 -4.67
C GLY A 121 8.08 -0.73 -5.01
N ASN A 122 7.79 -1.70 -4.16
CA ASN A 122 8.09 -3.10 -4.40
C ASN A 122 6.83 -3.96 -4.15
N GLY A 123 6.40 -4.65 -5.20
CA GLY A 123 5.26 -5.55 -5.18
C GLY A 123 5.64 -6.91 -4.61
N LEU A 124 4.92 -7.37 -3.59
CA LEU A 124 5.08 -8.70 -3.02
C LEU A 124 4.05 -9.67 -3.58
N LEU A 125 4.38 -10.97 -3.53
CA LEU A 125 3.40 -12.02 -3.78
C LEU A 125 2.22 -11.88 -2.81
N MET A 126 1.00 -12.01 -3.33
CA MET A 126 -0.19 -12.08 -2.49
C MET A 126 -0.17 -13.37 -1.69
N VAL A 127 -0.24 -13.27 -0.37
CA VAL A 127 -0.26 -14.43 0.53
C VAL A 127 -1.53 -14.40 1.37
N HIS A 128 -2.28 -15.49 1.28
CA HIS A 128 -3.39 -15.75 2.19
C HIS A 128 -2.97 -16.74 3.27
N ASN A 129 -3.23 -16.39 4.53
CA ASN A 129 -3.00 -17.27 5.68
C ASN A 129 -4.33 -17.72 6.28
N TYR A 130 -4.51 -19.03 6.44
CA TYR A 130 -5.72 -19.64 6.99
C TYR A 130 -5.36 -20.51 8.18
N GLN A 131 -5.90 -20.17 9.35
CA GLN A 131 -5.87 -21.07 10.49
C GLN A 131 -7.03 -22.06 10.38
N ALA A 132 -6.69 -23.34 10.29
CA ALA A 132 -7.67 -24.42 10.28
C ALA A 132 -7.92 -24.91 11.72
N PHE A 133 -7.37 -26.06 12.09
CA PHE A 133 -7.40 -26.54 13.47
C PHE A 133 -6.48 -25.69 14.36
N ASN A 134 -6.93 -25.42 15.59
CA ASN A 134 -6.15 -24.75 16.61
C ASN A 134 -6.29 -25.53 17.93
N ASP A 135 -5.17 -26.00 18.49
CA ASP A 135 -5.12 -26.82 19.71
C ASP A 135 -6.10 -28.01 19.72
N GLN A 136 -6.32 -28.62 18.54
CA GLN A 136 -7.27 -29.71 18.39
C GLN A 136 -6.67 -31.03 18.89
N ALA A 137 -7.10 -31.47 20.07
CA ALA A 137 -6.71 -32.77 20.62
C ALA A 137 -7.31 -33.93 19.81
N LEU A 138 -6.47 -34.90 19.49
CA LEU A 138 -6.85 -36.21 18.96
C LEU A 138 -6.40 -37.28 19.95
N GLY A 139 -7.26 -38.27 20.22
CA GLY A 139 -6.97 -39.28 21.23
C GLY A 139 -7.92 -40.46 21.20
N PHE A 140 -7.58 -41.50 21.95
CA PHE A 140 -8.37 -42.72 22.08
C PHE A 140 -8.86 -42.90 23.52
N GLY A 141 -10.16 -43.14 23.69
CA GLY A 141 -10.79 -43.28 25.01
C GLY A 141 -11.08 -41.93 25.67
N GLY A 142 -11.67 -41.96 26.87
CA GLY A 142 -11.91 -40.74 27.67
C GLY A 142 -12.83 -39.69 27.02
N GLY A 143 -13.59 -40.05 25.97
CA GLY A 143 -14.41 -39.10 25.19
C GLY A 143 -13.67 -38.41 24.04
N PHE A 144 -12.38 -38.70 23.83
CA PHE A 144 -11.62 -38.22 22.69
C PHE A 144 -11.96 -39.02 21.41
N SER A 145 -11.73 -38.38 20.27
CA SER A 145 -11.80 -38.97 18.94
C SER A 145 -10.41 -39.01 18.30
N GLN A 146 -10.13 -40.07 17.54
CA GLN A 146 -8.88 -40.22 16.78
C GLN A 146 -8.84 -39.33 15.52
N SER A 147 -9.94 -38.63 15.22
CA SER A 147 -10.03 -37.69 14.10
C SER A 147 -10.90 -36.50 14.47
N ALA A 148 -10.63 -35.37 13.83
CA ALA A 148 -11.45 -34.17 13.88
C ALA A 148 -11.70 -33.67 12.46
N SER A 149 -12.88 -33.10 12.24
CA SER A 149 -13.27 -32.49 10.96
C SER A 149 -13.85 -31.10 11.22
N GLY A 150 -13.45 -30.13 10.40
CA GLY A 150 -13.97 -28.76 10.45
C GLY A 150 -14.22 -28.23 9.03
N ILE A 151 -15.03 -27.17 8.95
CA ILE A 151 -15.23 -26.41 7.71
C ILE A 151 -14.48 -25.09 7.89
N PHE A 152 -13.58 -24.80 6.96
CA PHE A 152 -12.74 -23.60 6.98
C PHE A 152 -12.94 -22.84 5.68
N ASN A 153 -13.23 -21.55 5.79
CA ASN A 153 -13.44 -20.71 4.62
C ASN A 153 -12.10 -20.24 4.06
N LEU A 154 -11.85 -20.57 2.79
CA LEU A 154 -10.74 -20.03 2.01
C LEU A 154 -11.26 -18.92 1.09
N HIS A 155 -10.35 -18.15 0.50
CA HIS A 155 -10.67 -17.25 -0.59
C HIS A 155 -11.33 -18.02 -1.76
N GLN A 156 -12.24 -17.36 -2.47
CA GLN A 156 -13.06 -17.98 -3.51
C GLN A 156 -12.36 -17.99 -4.87
N ASP A 157 -11.58 -16.95 -5.17
CA ASP A 157 -10.85 -16.86 -6.42
C ASP A 157 -9.60 -17.74 -6.36
N VAL A 158 -9.61 -18.83 -7.10
CA VAL A 158 -8.49 -19.77 -7.19
C VAL A 158 -7.74 -19.68 -8.52
N SER A 159 -8.05 -18.69 -9.36
CA SER A 159 -7.52 -18.58 -10.72
C SER A 159 -6.01 -18.34 -10.77
N ASN A 160 -5.45 -17.68 -9.75
CA ASN A 160 -4.05 -17.24 -9.70
C ASN A 160 -3.27 -17.84 -8.52
N ILE A 161 -3.59 -19.08 -8.11
CA ILE A 161 -2.83 -19.77 -7.05
C ILE A 161 -1.58 -20.43 -7.64
N GLU A 162 -0.40 -19.90 -7.32
CA GLU A 162 0.88 -20.53 -7.68
C GLU A 162 1.20 -21.73 -6.77
N ARG A 163 0.96 -21.61 -5.46
CA ARG A 163 1.35 -22.61 -4.46
C ARG A 163 0.47 -22.56 -3.22
N VAL A 164 0.16 -23.74 -2.68
CA VAL A 164 -0.44 -23.90 -1.34
C VAL A 164 0.56 -24.63 -0.45
N LYS A 165 0.82 -24.11 0.75
CA LYS A 165 1.66 -24.75 1.77
C LYS A 165 0.81 -25.08 2.99
N MET A 166 0.87 -26.33 3.43
CA MET A 166 0.26 -26.76 4.68
C MET A 166 1.33 -26.80 5.77
N PHE A 167 1.10 -26.08 6.85
CA PHE A 167 1.93 -26.13 8.06
C PHE A 167 1.18 -26.89 9.13
N LEU A 168 1.89 -27.80 9.80
CA LEU A 168 1.38 -28.57 10.92
C LEU A 168 2.29 -28.33 12.11
N GLN A 169 1.68 -27.95 13.24
CA GLN A 169 2.34 -27.88 14.53
C GLN A 169 1.72 -28.96 15.43
N ILE A 170 2.57 -29.78 16.04
CA ILE A 170 2.18 -30.80 17.00
C ILE A 170 2.71 -30.36 18.35
N ASP A 171 1.81 -29.98 19.24
CA ASP A 171 2.17 -29.58 20.59
C ASP A 171 2.05 -30.78 21.52
N CYS A 172 3.19 -31.22 22.08
CA CYS A 172 3.25 -32.21 23.15
C CYS A 172 3.72 -31.54 24.44
N PRO A 173 2.80 -30.97 25.24
CA PRO A 173 3.17 -30.30 26.49
C PRO A 173 3.80 -31.30 27.47
N ASN A 174 4.72 -30.81 28.31
CA ASN A 174 5.39 -31.59 29.36
C ASN A 174 6.22 -32.81 28.89
N GLY A 175 6.81 -32.76 27.68
CA GLY A 175 7.85 -33.69 27.23
C GLY A 175 7.46 -35.17 27.36
N ASN A 176 6.58 -35.63 26.48
CA ASN A 176 5.99 -36.99 26.38
C ASN A 176 4.92 -37.35 27.42
N SER A 177 4.70 -36.55 28.47
CA SER A 177 3.60 -36.83 29.43
C SER A 177 2.26 -36.18 29.06
N GLY A 178 2.25 -35.22 28.13
CA GLY A 178 1.04 -34.55 27.64
C GLY A 178 0.54 -35.03 26.28
N CYS A 179 1.20 -36.03 25.68
CA CYS A 179 0.78 -36.63 24.42
C CYS A 179 1.11 -38.13 24.41
N ASP A 180 0.61 -38.83 23.39
CA ASP A 180 1.06 -40.20 23.07
C ASP A 180 2.49 -40.14 22.52
N ASP A 181 3.42 -40.86 23.15
CA ASP A 181 4.87 -40.80 22.86
C ASP A 181 5.33 -41.80 21.79
N TRP A 182 4.39 -42.52 21.18
CA TRP A 182 4.64 -43.43 20.07
C TRP A 182 4.65 -42.70 18.72
N ASP A 183 5.44 -43.22 17.79
CA ASP A 183 5.39 -42.80 16.38
C ASP A 183 4.07 -43.26 15.74
N ARG A 184 3.07 -42.38 15.76
CA ARG A 184 1.75 -42.66 15.21
C ARG A 184 1.68 -42.25 13.74
N PHE A 185 1.04 -43.12 12.95
CA PHE A 185 0.55 -42.73 11.64
C PHE A 185 -0.47 -41.59 11.80
N ALA A 186 -0.29 -40.50 11.06
CA ALA A 186 -1.27 -39.44 10.99
C ALA A 186 -1.37 -38.82 9.58
N ASN A 187 -2.53 -38.26 9.25
CA ASN A 187 -2.73 -37.59 7.98
C ASN A 187 -3.73 -36.43 8.06
N VAL A 188 -3.70 -35.59 7.04
CA VAL A 188 -4.64 -34.50 6.82
C VAL A 188 -5.39 -34.77 5.52
N LYS A 189 -6.71 -34.56 5.55
CA LYS A 189 -7.59 -34.78 4.41
C LYS A 189 -8.45 -33.55 4.13
N VAL A 190 -8.81 -33.37 2.86
CA VAL A 190 -9.84 -32.43 2.41
C VAL A 190 -11.03 -33.20 1.87
N LYS A 191 -12.24 -32.68 2.08
CA LYS A 191 -13.46 -33.27 1.55
C LYS A 191 -13.87 -32.56 0.27
N ASP A 192 -14.07 -33.32 -0.81
CA ASP A 192 -14.76 -32.81 -1.98
C ASP A 192 -16.26 -32.73 -1.68
N ASN A 193 -16.83 -31.54 -1.77
CA ASN A 193 -18.23 -31.31 -1.43
C ASN A 193 -19.18 -31.90 -2.47
N SER A 194 -18.72 -32.12 -3.71
CA SER A 194 -19.56 -32.66 -4.78
C SER A 194 -19.74 -34.18 -4.67
N SER A 195 -18.65 -34.93 -4.49
CA SER A 195 -18.70 -36.39 -4.34
C SER A 195 -18.84 -36.87 -2.90
N GLY A 196 -18.52 -36.02 -1.92
CA GLY A 196 -18.46 -36.37 -0.50
C GLY A 196 -17.19 -37.16 -0.10
N ASN A 197 -16.29 -37.43 -1.05
CA ASN A 197 -15.06 -38.19 -0.83
C ASN A 197 -14.01 -37.38 -0.06
N TRP A 198 -13.18 -38.09 0.69
CA TRP A 198 -12.03 -37.52 1.40
C TRP A 198 -10.73 -37.84 0.67
N PHE A 199 -9.94 -36.80 0.38
CA PHE A 199 -8.64 -36.90 -0.27
C PHE A 199 -7.54 -36.58 0.73
N GLU A 200 -6.56 -37.47 0.86
CA GLU A 200 -5.36 -37.22 1.68
C GLU A 200 -4.46 -36.19 0.98
N ILE A 201 -4.17 -35.10 1.67
CA ILE A 201 -3.36 -33.98 1.15
C ILE A 201 -1.98 -33.91 1.82
N GLY A 202 -1.79 -34.66 2.90
CA GLY A 202 -0.50 -34.80 3.58
C GLY A 202 -0.55 -35.91 4.61
N ARG A 203 0.61 -36.51 4.86
CA ARG A 203 0.84 -37.57 5.84
C ARG A 203 2.14 -37.28 6.57
N TYR A 204 2.16 -37.56 7.86
CA TYR A 204 3.30 -37.35 8.74
C TYR A 204 3.40 -38.49 9.76
#